data_AF-A0A5K0WYE5-F1
#
_entry.id   AF-A0A5K0WYE5-F1
#
_cell.length_a   1.000
_cell.length_b   1.000
_cell.length_c   1.000
_cell.angle_alpha   90.00
_cell.angle_beta   90.00
_cell.angle_gamma   90.00
#
_symmetry.space_group_name_H-M   'P 1'
#
loop_
_entity.id
_entity.type
_entity.pdbx_description
1 polymer ?
#
loop_
_entity_poly.entity_id
_entity_poly.type
_entity_poly.pdbx_seq_one_letter_code
_entity_poly.pdbx_strand_id
1 'polypeptide(L)' 'VRANGDPYLQHCVETSLLLADIGANTTVVAAGLLHDTMDDSFMDYEYLCRTFGAGVADLVRG' A
#
# COMPACT_ATOMS: atom_id res chain seq x y z
N VAL A 1 6.60 -14.27 -4.17
CA VAL A 1 6.77 -14.00 -5.62
C VAL A 1 5.37 -14.03 -6.22
N ARG A 2 4.89 -12.91 -6.80
CA ARG A 2 3.64 -12.95 -7.59
C ARG A 2 3.74 -14.07 -8.61
N ALA A 3 2.63 -14.67 -9.02
CA ALA A 3 2.60 -15.77 -9.99
C ALA A 3 3.42 -15.53 -11.28
N ASN A 4 3.78 -14.26 -11.56
CA ASN A 4 4.48 -13.81 -12.76
C ASN A 4 5.97 -13.49 -12.58
N GLY A 5 6.56 -13.61 -11.37
CA GLY A 5 8.01 -13.46 -11.17
C GLY A 5 8.53 -12.03 -10.92
N ASP A 6 7.68 -11.00 -10.98
CA ASP A 6 8.11 -9.62 -10.73
C ASP A 6 8.40 -9.32 -9.25
N PRO A 7 9.37 -8.42 -8.94
CA PRO A 7 9.62 -7.97 -7.59
C PRO A 7 8.39 -7.23 -7.06
N TYR A 8 7.66 -7.87 -6.14
CA TYR A 8 6.45 -7.35 -5.47
C TYR A 8 6.57 -5.87 -5.04
N LEU A 9 7.74 -5.48 -4.57
CA LEU A 9 8.01 -4.12 -4.11
C LEU A 9 8.00 -3.08 -5.23
N GLN A 10 8.43 -3.44 -6.45
CA GLN A 10 8.58 -2.50 -7.55
C GLN A 10 7.24 -1.92 -7.99
N HIS A 11 6.21 -2.76 -8.17
CA HIS A 11 4.83 -2.33 -8.49
C HIS A 11 4.27 -1.36 -7.44
N CYS A 12 4.43 -1.70 -6.15
CA CYS A 12 3.96 -0.86 -5.06
C CYS A 12 4.68 0.49 -5.03
N VAL A 13 6.00 0.50 -5.27
CA VAL A 13 6.80 1.72 -5.36
C VAL A 13 6.40 2.58 -6.55
N GLU A 14 6.28 2.01 -7.74
CA GLU A 14 5.85 2.73 -8.95
C GLU A 14 4.46 3.35 -8.78
N THR A 15 3.51 2.62 -8.19
CA THR A 15 2.17 3.13 -7.86
C THR A 15 2.24 4.30 -6.88
N SER A 16 3.02 4.18 -5.80
CA SER A 16 3.18 5.25 -4.81
C SER A 16 3.87 6.50 -5.40
N LEU A 17 4.83 6.32 -6.32
CA LEU A 17 5.50 7.41 -7.02
C LEU A 17 4.53 8.15 -7.95
N LEU A 18 3.70 7.43 -8.71
CA LEU A 18 2.69 8.03 -9.56
C LEU A 18 1.69 8.87 -8.74
N LEU A 19 1.23 8.34 -7.61
CA LEU A 19 0.34 9.06 -6.70
C LEU A 19 0.98 10.34 -6.16
N ALA A 20 2.27 10.28 -5.82
CA ALA A 20 3.01 11.47 -5.39
C ALA A 20 3.18 12.50 -6.52
N ASP A 21 3.46 12.04 -7.74
CA ASP A 21 3.67 12.89 -8.92
C ASP A 21 2.40 13.67 -9.32
N ILE A 22 1.22 13.05 -9.17
CA ILE A 22 -0.07 13.74 -9.40
C ILE A 22 -0.52 14.62 -8.22
N GLY A 23 0.30 14.74 -7.16
CA GLY A 23 0.03 15.58 -6.01
C GLY A 23 -0.94 14.99 -4.98
N ALA A 24 -1.06 13.66 -4.91
CA ALA A 24 -1.85 13.02 -3.87
C ALA A 24 -1.26 13.30 -2.47
N ASN A 25 -2.12 13.29 -1.45
CA ASN A 25 -1.66 13.49 -0.09
C ASN A 25 -0.87 12.27 0.43
N THR A 26 -0.15 12.48 1.53
CA THR A 26 0.72 11.46 2.15
C THR A 26 -0.03 10.18 2.54
N THR A 27 -1.30 10.29 2.93
CA THR A 27 -2.14 9.12 3.29
C THR A 27 -2.41 8.25 2.07
N VAL A 28 -2.74 8.86 0.93
CA VAL A 28 -2.99 8.15 -0.33
C VAL A 28 -1.70 7.54 -0.87
N VAL A 29 -0.58 8.26 -0.83
CA VAL A 29 0.73 7.73 -1.25
C VAL A 29 1.15 6.54 -0.39
N ALA A 30 0.98 6.63 0.93
CA ALA A 30 1.27 5.53 1.86
C ALA A 30 0.35 4.32 1.60
N ALA A 31 -0.93 4.54 1.36
CA ALA A 31 -1.86 3.47 1.00
C ALA A 31 -1.47 2.79 -0.32
N GLY A 32 -1.07 3.55 -1.34
CA GLY A 32 -0.58 2.99 -2.61
C GLY A 32 0.68 2.13 -2.47
N LEU A 33 1.58 2.45 -1.53
CA LEU A 33 2.74 1.62 -1.23
C LEU A 33 2.36 0.30 -0.52
N LEU A 34 1.26 0.31 0.24
CA LEU A 34 0.83 -0.80 1.10
C LEU A 34 -0.34 -1.62 0.53
N HIS A 35 -0.92 -1.21 -0.60
CA HIS A 35 -2.24 -1.70 -1.05
C HIS A 35 -2.33 -3.23 -1.17
N ASP A 36 -1.28 -3.89 -1.65
CA ASP A 36 -1.29 -5.36 -1.80
C ASP A 36 -0.91 -6.13 -0.52
N THR A 37 -0.54 -5.43 0.57
CA THR A 37 0.02 -6.10 1.77
C THR A 37 -0.97 -6.95 2.54
N MET A 38 -2.27 -6.66 2.45
CA MET A 38 -3.31 -7.49 3.09
C MET A 38 -3.60 -8.78 2.31
N ASP A 39 -3.38 -8.78 0.99
CA ASP A 39 -3.64 -9.94 0.13
C ASP A 39 -2.41 -10.83 -0.02
N ASP A 40 -1.22 -10.23 -0.12
CA ASP A 40 0.03 -10.90 -0.43
C ASP A 40 0.94 -11.14 0.80
N SER A 41 0.52 -10.74 2.01
CA SER A 41 1.31 -10.90 3.24
C SER A 41 0.49 -11.18 4.51
N PHE A 42 1.16 -11.37 5.65
CA PHE A 42 0.52 -11.61 6.96
C PHE A 42 0.07 -10.32 7.67
N MET A 43 0.02 -9.18 6.98
CA MET A 43 -0.48 -7.93 7.57
C MET A 43 -2.01 -7.91 7.56
N ASP A 44 -2.60 -7.54 8.68
CA ASP A 44 -4.03 -7.33 8.83
C ASP A 44 -4.37 -5.85 9.05
N TYR A 45 -5.66 -5.53 8.99
CA TYR A 45 -6.17 -4.18 9.18
C TYR A 45 -5.76 -3.60 10.55
N GLU A 46 -5.78 -4.40 11.62
CA GLU A 46 -5.43 -3.94 12.96
C GLU A 46 -3.95 -3.53 13.05
N TYR A 47 -3.07 -4.30 12.42
CA TYR A 47 -1.66 -3.97 12.29
C TYR A 47 -1.45 -2.67 11.53
N LEU A 48 -2.12 -2.49 10.38
CA LEU A 48 -2.02 -1.28 9.57
C LEU A 48 -2.56 -0.06 10.32
N CYS A 49 -3.69 -0.20 11.00
CA CYS A 49 -4.32 0.87 11.76
C CYS A 49 -3.43 1.32 12.93
N ARG A 50 -2.81 0.37 13.65
CA ARG A 50 -1.87 0.67 14.74
C ARG A 50 -0.58 1.31 14.26
N THR A 51 -0.10 0.94 13.07
CA THR A 51 1.22 1.35 12.57
C THR A 51 1.17 2.65 11.76
N PHE A 52 0.12 2.85 10.96
CA PHE A 52 -0.01 3.96 10.01
C PHE A 52 -1.26 4.81 10.23
N GLY A 53 -2.14 4.42 11.14
CA GLY A 53 -3.41 5.09 11.43
C GLY A 53 -4.59 4.57 10.60
N ALA A 54 -5.80 4.84 11.09
CA ALA A 54 -7.05 4.38 10.48
C ALA A 54 -7.20 4.84 9.03
N GLY A 55 -6.82 6.08 8.70
CA GLY A 55 -6.96 6.60 7.34
C GLY A 55 -6.17 5.84 6.27
N VAL A 56 -4.98 5.32 6.60
CA VAL A 56 -4.21 4.47 5.68
C VAL A 56 -4.82 3.07 5.63
N ALA A 57 -5.17 2.50 6.80
CA ALA A 57 -5.76 1.17 6.88
C ALA A 57 -7.11 1.07 6.13
N ASP A 58 -7.93 2.11 6.20
CA ASP A 58 -9.21 2.19 5.50
C ASP A 58 -9.03 2.22 3.98
N LEU A 59 -8.01 2.93 3.48
CA LEU A 59 -7.69 2.98 2.05
C LEU A 59 -7.08 1.68 1.52
N VAL A 60 -6.28 0.98 2.33
CA VAL A 60 -5.69 -0.32 1.94
C VAL A 60 -6.74 -1.43 1.94
N ARG A 61 -7.75 -1.35 2.81
CA ARG A 61 -8.85 -2.32 2.90
C ARG A 61 -9.92 -2.13 1.83
N GLY A 62 -10.14 -0.88 1.39
CA GLY A 62 -11.22 -0.50 0.48
C GLY A 62 -10.99 -0.98 -0.94
#